data_AF-A0A7W6AND7-F1
#
_entry.id   AF-A0A7W6AND7-F1
#
_cell.length_a   1.000
_cell.length_b   1.000
_cell.length_c   1.000
_cell.angle_alpha   90.00
_cell.angle_beta   90.00
_cell.angle_gamma   90.00
#
_symmetry.space_group_name_H-M   'P 1'
#
loop_
_entity.id
_entity.type
_entity.pdbx_description
1 polymer ?
#
loop_
_entity_poly.entity_id
_entity_poly.type
_entity_poly.pdbx_seq_one_letter_code
_entity_poly.pdbx_strand_id
1 'polypeptide(L)'
;MFIPRETSFFLPKFCIHTHVVSPATEPFRSVYIRCYAPGSTEPIVEELIDTPALSDQKKLVSELEAGQEAPKIIVAAASIILSPFEIRGPGLISMRAVVDNVQAEVSLGSLRVVVAD
;
A
#
# COMPACT_ATOMS: atom_id res chain seq x y z
N MET A 1 -9.20 -40.88 5.53
CA MET A 1 -9.69 -39.50 5.77
C MET A 1 -8.55 -38.57 5.41
N PHE A 2 -8.61 -37.92 4.24
CA PHE A 2 -7.57 -36.98 3.80
C PHE A 2 -7.86 -35.62 4.46
N ILE A 3 -6.99 -35.17 5.35
CA ILE A 3 -7.03 -33.78 5.82
C ILE A 3 -6.39 -32.93 4.72
N PRO A 4 -7.08 -31.94 4.14
CA PRO A 4 -6.48 -31.05 3.15
C PRO A 4 -5.27 -30.33 3.78
N ARG A 5 -4.17 -30.20 3.03
CA ARG A 5 -2.98 -29.45 3.46
C ARG A 5 -3.20 -27.93 3.57
N GLU A 6 -4.41 -27.45 3.32
CA GLU A 6 -4.77 -26.04 3.31
C GLU A 6 -5.73 -25.75 4.47
N THR A 7 -5.17 -25.55 5.66
CA THR A 7 -5.93 -24.92 6.75
C THR A 7 -5.97 -23.42 6.49
N SER A 8 -7.16 -22.90 6.16
CA SER A 8 -7.38 -21.46 6.08
C SER A 8 -7.27 -20.86 7.48
N PHE A 9 -6.47 -19.80 7.61
CA PHE A 9 -6.27 -19.08 8.86
C PHE A 9 -7.01 -17.73 8.79
N PHE A 10 -7.83 -17.45 9.78
CA PHE A 10 -8.61 -16.21 9.83
C PHE A 10 -8.00 -15.25 10.85
N LEU A 11 -7.59 -14.08 10.35
CA LEU A 11 -7.26 -12.94 11.19
C LEU A 11 -8.54 -12.12 11.42
N PRO A 12 -8.95 -11.88 12.68
CA PRO A 12 -10.15 -11.07 12.94
C PRO A 12 -9.97 -9.62 12.45
N LYS A 13 -8.74 -9.11 12.54
CA LYS A 13 -8.36 -7.81 12.01
C LYS A 13 -6.89 -7.82 11.61
N PHE A 14 -6.59 -7.40 10.39
CA PHE A 14 -5.23 -7.21 9.90
C PHE A 14 -5.08 -5.79 9.36
N CYS A 15 -4.24 -4.99 10.00
CA CYS A 15 -4.03 -3.58 9.66
C CYS A 15 -2.67 -3.40 9.00
N ILE A 16 -2.65 -2.71 7.86
CA ILE A 16 -1.43 -2.45 7.09
C ILE A 16 -1.28 -0.94 6.96
N HIS A 17 -0.17 -0.41 7.46
CA HIS A 17 0.17 1.00 7.34
C HIS A 17 1.27 1.16 6.31
N THR A 18 1.09 2.07 5.37
CA THR A 18 2.02 2.23 4.25
C THR A 18 2.18 3.69 3.86
N HIS A 19 3.31 3.97 3.23
CA HIS A 19 3.72 5.29 2.79
C HIS A 19 4.14 5.20 1.32
N VAL A 20 3.60 6.10 0.50
CA VAL A 20 4.03 6.32 -0.88
C VAL A 20 4.72 7.67 -0.91
N VAL A 21 5.95 7.71 -1.42
CA VAL A 21 6.80 8.90 -1.42
C VAL A 21 7.02 9.35 -2.86
N SER A 22 6.88 10.65 -3.10
CA SER A 22 7.23 11.27 -4.38
C SER A 22 8.06 12.54 -4.15
N PRO A 23 8.99 12.89 -5.06
CA PRO A 23 9.60 14.21 -5.06
C PRO A 23 8.54 15.31 -5.15
N ALA A 24 8.76 16.44 -4.47
CA ALA A 24 7.84 17.57 -4.53
C ALA A 24 7.74 18.23 -5.92
N THR A 25 8.69 17.94 -6.82
CA THR A 25 8.64 18.31 -8.24
C THR A 25 7.59 17.51 -9.02
N GLU A 26 7.19 16.35 -8.50
CA GLU A 26 6.25 15.40 -9.12
C GLU A 26 5.11 15.06 -8.14
N PRO A 27 4.26 16.05 -7.78
CA PRO A 27 3.16 15.83 -6.84
C PRO A 27 2.12 14.84 -7.39
N PHE A 28 1.49 14.10 -6.49
CA PHE A 28 0.53 13.04 -6.83
C PHE A 28 -0.73 13.62 -7.46
N ARG A 29 -1.19 13.00 -8.54
CA ARG A 29 -2.53 13.22 -9.11
C ARG A 29 -3.52 12.17 -8.60
N SER A 30 -3.06 10.94 -8.43
CA SER A 30 -3.84 9.83 -7.87
C SER A 30 -2.91 8.77 -7.31
N VAL A 31 -3.28 8.15 -6.19
CA VAL A 31 -2.54 7.01 -5.65
C VAL A 31 -3.52 5.93 -5.26
N TYR A 32 -3.48 4.79 -5.93
CA TYR A 32 -4.20 3.60 -5.50
C TYR A 32 -3.25 2.68 -4.75
N ILE A 33 -3.72 2.11 -3.65
CA ILE A 33 -3.03 1.04 -2.94
C ILE A 33 -3.77 -0.27 -3.18
N ARG A 34 -3.01 -1.32 -3.49
CA ARG A 34 -3.48 -2.67 -3.72
C ARG A 34 -2.87 -3.62 -2.71
N CYS A 35 -3.70 -4.44 -2.10
CA CYS A 35 -3.29 -5.55 -1.24
C CYS A 35 -3.51 -6.87 -1.97
N TYR A 36 -2.54 -7.77 -1.91
CA TYR A 36 -2.59 -9.10 -2.52
C TYR A 36 -2.43 -10.17 -1.44
N ALA A 37 -3.33 -11.14 -1.42
CA ALA A 37 -3.18 -12.34 -0.58
C ALA A 37 -2.11 -13.30 -1.16
N PRO A 38 -1.55 -14.21 -0.33
CA PRO A 38 -0.66 -15.26 -0.80
C PRO A 38 -1.26 -16.04 -1.99
N GLY A 39 -0.51 -16.10 -3.09
CA GLY A 39 -0.91 -16.82 -4.31
C GLY A 39 -1.97 -16.12 -5.18
N SER A 40 -2.48 -14.95 -4.78
CA SER A 40 -3.45 -14.19 -5.58
C SER A 40 -2.76 -13.37 -6.66
N THR A 41 -3.29 -13.42 -7.89
CA THR A 41 -2.90 -12.54 -9.00
C THR A 41 -3.70 -11.24 -9.02
N GLU A 42 -4.89 -11.23 -8.42
CA GLU A 42 -5.76 -10.07 -8.31
C GLU A 42 -5.69 -9.47 -6.90
N PRO A 43 -5.82 -8.14 -6.78
CA PRO A 43 -5.85 -7.49 -5.47
C PRO A 43 -7.11 -7.92 -4.71
N ILE A 44 -6.95 -8.28 -3.44
CA ILE A 44 -8.08 -8.54 -2.53
C ILE A 44 -8.72 -7.25 -2.02
N VAL A 45 -7.96 -6.15 -2.05
CA VAL A 45 -8.41 -4.79 -1.74
C VAL A 45 -7.67 -3.83 -2.66
N GLU A 46 -8.41 -2.86 -3.19
CA GLU A 46 -7.91 -1.69 -3.91
C GLU A 46 -8.56 -0.44 -3.30
N GLU A 47 -7.74 0.51 -2.85
CA GLU A 47 -8.21 1.76 -2.25
C GLU A 47 -7.51 2.96 -2.87
N LEU A 48 -8.28 3.98 -3.24
CA LEU A 48 -7.75 5.30 -3.60
C LEU A 48 -7.38 6.06 -2.33
N ILE A 49 -6.13 6.49 -2.23
CA ILE A 49 -5.71 7.42 -1.18
C ILE A 49 -6.26 8.81 -1.54
N ASP A 50 -7.02 9.39 -0.62
CA ASP A 50 -7.43 10.79 -0.73
C ASP A 50 -6.21 11.69 -0.54
N THR A 51 -5.80 12.35 -1.62
CA THR A 51 -4.70 13.32 -1.61
C THR A 51 -5.26 14.71 -1.86
N PRO A 52 -4.66 15.77 -1.26
CA PRO A 52 -5.07 17.14 -1.56
C PRO A 52 -4.99 17.41 -3.06
N ALA A 53 -5.78 18.37 -3.56
CA ALA A 53 -5.71 18.75 -4.96
C ALA A 53 -4.28 19.17 -5.34
N LEU A 54 -3.91 18.98 -6.61
CA LEU A 54 -2.56 19.28 -7.11
C LEU A 54 -2.11 20.72 -6.82
N SER A 55 -3.06 21.67 -6.90
CA SER A 55 -2.83 23.08 -6.55
C SER A 55 -2.41 23.25 -5.10
N ASP A 56 -3.05 22.52 -4.19
CA ASP A 56 -2.85 22.64 -2.76
C ASP A 56 -1.54 21.98 -2.35
N GLN A 57 -1.22 20.82 -2.94
CA GLN A 57 0.10 20.20 -2.78
C GLN A 57 1.23 21.15 -3.21
N LYS A 58 1.09 21.81 -4.37
CA LYS A 58 2.10 22.79 -4.85
C LYS A 58 2.20 24.00 -3.94
N LYS A 59 1.06 24.51 -3.44
CA LYS A 59 1.03 25.62 -2.49
C LYS A 59 1.78 25.25 -1.21
N LEU A 60 1.49 24.09 -0.62
CA LEU A 60 2.20 23.59 0.57
C LEU A 60 3.71 23.50 0.33
N VAL A 61 4.14 22.99 -0.83
CA VAL A 61 5.58 22.91 -1.19
C VAL A 61 6.24 24.29 -1.31
N SER A 62 5.49 25.28 -1.81
CA SER A 62 5.97 26.66 -1.95
C SER A 62 6.06 27.41 -0.63
N GLU A 63 5.23 27.04 0.35
CA GLU A 63 5.21 27.62 1.69
C GLU A 63 6.30 27.01 2.62
N LEU A 64 6.88 25.85 2.25
CA LEU A 64 8.05 25.30 2.95
C LEU A 64 9.25 26.24 2.80
N GLU A 65 9.75 26.74 3.94
CA GLU A 65 10.79 27.76 4.07
C GLU A 65 11.94 27.59 3.06
N ALA A 66 12.26 28.70 2.39
CA ALA A 66 13.43 28.78 1.51
C ALA A 66 14.71 28.77 2.37
N GLY A 67 15.33 27.60 2.52
CA GLY A 67 16.55 27.46 3.33
C GLY A 67 16.83 26.05 3.84
N GLN A 68 15.86 25.14 3.75
CA GLN A 68 16.13 23.73 4.04
C GLN A 68 16.88 23.08 2.87
N GLU A 69 18.10 22.62 3.12
CA GLU A 69 18.88 21.80 2.18
C GLU A 69 18.29 20.39 1.98
N ALA A 70 17.28 20.02 2.77
CA ALA A 70 16.63 18.72 2.68
C ALA A 70 15.79 18.58 1.39
N PRO A 71 15.79 17.40 0.75
CA PRO A 71 14.91 17.13 -0.38
C PRO A 71 13.44 17.34 0.00
N LYS A 72 12.74 18.19 -0.75
CA LYS A 72 11.29 18.36 -0.60
C LYS A 72 10.59 17.12 -1.15
N ILE A 73 9.90 16.39 -0.29
CA ILE A 73 9.16 15.17 -0.62
C ILE A 73 7.69 15.32 -0.20
N ILE A 74 6.81 14.66 -0.96
CA ILE A 74 5.39 14.51 -0.62
C ILE A 74 5.19 13.06 -0.21
N VAL A 75 4.55 12.87 0.94
CA VAL A 75 4.25 11.55 1.50
C VAL A 75 2.75 11.38 1.56
N ALA A 76 2.24 10.37 0.85
CA ALA A 76 0.87 9.90 0.99
C ALA A 76 0.87 8.68 1.92
N ALA A 77 0.19 8.79 3.05
CA ALA A 77 0.07 7.72 4.03
C ALA A 77 -1.34 7.14 4.02
N ALA A 78 -1.44 5.82 4.13
CA ALA A 78 -2.73 5.14 4.20
C ALA A 78 -2.66 3.93 5.13
N SER A 79 -3.82 3.59 5.68
CA SER A 79 -4.00 2.43 6.55
C SER A 79 -5.14 1.58 6.00
N ILE A 80 -4.81 0.37 5.55
CA ILE A 80 -5.81 -0.59 5.08
C ILE A 80 -6.15 -1.53 6.23
N ILE A 81 -7.44 -1.74 6.45
CA ILE A 81 -7.95 -2.63 7.49
C ILE A 81 -8.74 -3.76 6.84
N LEU A 82 -8.20 -4.98 6.91
CA LEU A 82 -8.90 -6.18 6.47
C LEU A 82 -9.56 -6.84 7.68
N SER A 83 -10.89 -6.96 7.68
CA SER A 83 -11.65 -7.53 8.80
C SER A 83 -12.96 -8.16 8.33
N PRO A 84 -13.10 -9.51 8.35
CA PRO A 84 -12.05 -10.50 8.62
C PRO A 84 -11.08 -10.64 7.43
N PHE A 85 -9.89 -11.22 7.67
CA PHE A 85 -8.95 -11.56 6.62
C PHE A 85 -8.61 -13.06 6.62
N GLU A 86 -8.89 -13.73 5.51
CA GLU A 86 -8.61 -15.14 5.29
C GLU A 86 -7.24 -15.33 4.61
N ILE A 87 -6.37 -16.12 5.23
CA ILE A 87 -5.09 -16.56 4.66
C ILE A 87 -5.24 -18.04 4.29
N ARG A 88 -5.29 -18.34 2.99
CA ARG A 88 -5.54 -19.69 2.48
C ARG A 88 -4.31 -20.61 2.48
N GLY A 89 -3.11 -20.03 2.58
CA GLY A 89 -1.87 -20.79 2.57
C GLY A 89 -0.62 -19.91 2.78
N PRO A 90 0.56 -20.54 2.85
CA PRO A 90 1.83 -19.83 2.96
C PRO A 90 2.12 -19.00 1.70
N GLY A 91 2.94 -17.97 1.84
CA GLY A 91 3.33 -17.09 0.74
C GLY A 91 3.49 -15.64 1.17
N LEU A 92 3.29 -14.70 0.25
CA LEU A 92 3.45 -13.27 0.51
C LEU A 92 2.11 -12.55 0.50
N ILE A 93 1.79 -11.88 1.60
CA ILE A 93 0.83 -10.77 1.59
C ILE A 93 1.60 -9.56 1.08
N SER A 94 1.18 -8.98 -0.06
CA SER A 94 1.96 -7.92 -0.74
C SER A 94 1.16 -6.63 -0.86
N MET A 95 1.83 -5.51 -0.62
CA MET A 95 1.30 -4.17 -0.82
C MET A 95 1.95 -3.52 -2.03
N ARG A 96 1.14 -2.91 -2.90
CA ARG A 96 1.60 -2.21 -4.09
C ARG A 96 0.85 -0.91 -4.28
N ALA A 97 1.47 0.06 -4.94
CA ALA A 97 0.85 1.31 -5.34
C ALA A 97 0.73 1.40 -6.86
N VAL A 98 -0.35 2.01 -7.34
CA VAL A 98 -0.49 2.54 -8.69
C VAL A 98 -0.55 4.05 -8.57
N VAL A 99 0.48 4.73 -9.06
CA VAL A 99 0.60 6.19 -8.98
C VAL A 99 0.23 6.79 -10.33
N ASP A 100 -0.59 7.83 -10.32
CA ASP A 100 -0.97 8.63 -11.50
C ASP A 100 -1.51 7.83 -12.68
N ASN A 101 -2.21 6.72 -12.40
CA ASN A 101 -2.75 5.78 -13.38
C ASN A 101 -1.69 5.21 -14.35
N VAL A 102 -0.42 5.22 -13.97
CA VAL A 102 0.64 4.51 -14.69
C VAL A 102 0.36 3.02 -14.55
N GLN A 103 0.37 2.27 -15.66
CA GLN A 103 0.05 0.83 -15.63
C GLN A 103 1.01 0.00 -14.77
N ALA A 104 2.17 0.54 -14.41
CA ALA A 104 3.16 -0.12 -13.59
C ALA A 104 2.83 0.02 -12.10
N GLU A 105 2.81 -1.12 -11.39
CA GLU A 105 2.69 -1.14 -9.95
C GLU A 105 4.06 -0.98 -9.27
N VAL A 106 4.11 -0.17 -8.22
CA VAL A 106 5.30 -0.01 -7.36
C VAL A 106 5.12 -0.87 -6.11
N SER A 107 6.12 -1.71 -5.79
CA SER A 107 6.09 -2.50 -4.56
C SER A 107 6.29 -1.63 -3.32
N LEU A 108 5.38 -1.70 -2.35
CA LEU A 108 5.46 -0.96 -1.09
C LEU A 108 6.00 -1.81 0.05
N GLY A 109 5.84 -3.13 -0.04
CA GLY A 109 6.30 -4.07 1.00
C GLY A 109 5.56 -5.40 0.93
N SER A 110 6.04 -6.37 1.71
CA SER A 110 5.39 -7.66 1.85
C SER A 110 5.59 -8.26 3.24
N LEU A 111 4.61 -9.05 3.68
CA LEU A 111 4.69 -9.89 4.86
C LEU A 111 4.68 -11.35 4.42
N ARG A 112 5.68 -12.12 4.87
CA ARG A 112 5.75 -13.56 4.58
C ARG A 112 4.96 -14.35 5.61
N VAL A 113 4.06 -15.19 5.10
CA VAL A 113 3.35 -16.22 5.86
C VAL A 113 4.09 -17.54 5.66
N VAL A 114 4.48 -18.18 6.77
CA VAL A 114 5.17 -19.47 6.80
C VAL A 114 4.40 -20.45 7.68
N VAL A 115 4.63 -21.74 7.46
CA VAL A 115 4.20 -22.78 8.41
C VAL A 115 5.16 -22.77 9.59
N ALA A 116 4.64 -22.81 10.81
CA ALA A 116 5.46 -22.93 12.02
C ALA A 116 5.98 -24.37 12.15
N ASP A 117 7.26 -24.51 12.51
CA ASP A 117 7.92 -25.80 12.74
C ASP A 117 7.47 -26.47 14.05
#